data_AF-A0A6L7CQG2-F1
#
_entry.id   AF-A0A6L7CQG2-F1
#
_cell.length_a   1.000
_cell.length_b   1.000
_cell.length_c   1.000
_cell.angle_alpha   90.00
_cell.angle_beta   90.00
_cell.angle_gamma   90.00
#
_symmetry.space_group_name_H-M   'P 1'
#
loop_
_entity.id
_entity.type
_entity.pdbx_description
1 polymer ?
#
loop_
_entity_poly.entity_id
_entity_poly.type
_entity_poly.pdbx_seq_one_letter_code
_entity_poly.pdbx_strand_id
1 'polypeptide(L)'
;RTSYGPYARAMVKICKEESFHQRQGFEACMALAQGSEAQKQMLQDAINRFWWPALMMFGPNDDNSPNSARSLAWKIKRFTNDELRQRFVDNTVPQVEMLGMTVPDPDLHFDTESGHYRFGEIDWQEFNEVINGRGICNQERLDAKRKAWEEGTWVREAALAHAQKQHARKVA
;
A
#
# COMPACT_ATOMS: atom_id res chain seq x y z
N ARG A 1 -5.13 -9.15 13.21
CA ARG A 1 -5.27 -9.47 14.66
C ARG A 1 -3.97 -9.13 15.41
N THR A 2 -3.50 -7.88 15.33
CA THR A 2 -2.34 -7.43 16.12
C THR A 2 -2.67 -7.44 17.62
N SER A 3 -1.67 -7.57 18.49
CA SER A 3 -1.85 -7.74 19.93
C SER A 3 -2.37 -6.48 20.65
N TYR A 4 -2.09 -5.28 20.11
CA TYR A 4 -2.51 -4.03 20.73
C TYR A 4 -3.96 -3.66 20.35
N GLY A 5 -4.85 -3.64 21.35
CA GLY A 5 -6.29 -3.49 21.16
C GLY A 5 -6.74 -2.26 20.35
N PRO A 6 -6.26 -1.04 20.64
CA PRO A 6 -6.60 0.15 19.86
C PRO A 6 -6.23 0.01 18.38
N TYR A 7 -5.04 -0.51 18.09
CA TYR A 7 -4.60 -0.72 16.72
C TYR A 7 -5.44 -1.80 16.02
N ALA A 8 -5.69 -2.93 16.69
CA ALA A 8 -6.52 -4.00 16.13
C ALA A 8 -7.94 -3.53 15.79
N ARG A 9 -8.59 -2.76 16.66
CA ARG A 9 -9.95 -2.24 16.41
C ARG A 9 -9.99 -1.18 15.31
N ALA A 10 -8.95 -0.35 15.21
CA ALA A 10 -8.81 0.60 14.11
C ALA A 10 -8.70 -0.13 12.77
N MET A 11 -7.87 -1.18 12.68
CA MET A 11 -7.75 -2.00 11.47
C MET A 11 -9.04 -2.71 11.08
N VAL A 12 -9.83 -3.20 12.04
CA VAL A 12 -11.15 -3.78 11.72
C VAL A 12 -12.08 -2.77 11.03
N LYS A 13 -12.04 -1.51 11.46
CA LYS A 13 -12.83 -0.44 10.84
C LYS A 13 -12.30 -0.12 9.45
N ILE A 14 -11.01 0.16 9.34
CA ILE A 14 -10.34 0.54 8.09
C ILE A 14 -10.53 -0.56 7.03
N CYS A 15 -10.29 -1.84 7.36
CA CYS A 15 -10.46 -2.92 6.39
C CYS A 15 -11.90 -3.08 5.86
N LYS A 16 -12.92 -2.75 6.67
CA LYS A 16 -14.33 -2.79 6.20
C LYS A 16 -14.62 -1.72 5.16
N GLU A 17 -13.98 -0.56 5.30
CA GLU A 17 -14.16 0.58 4.38
C GLU A 17 -13.28 0.40 3.13
N GLU A 18 -12.01 0.03 3.31
CA GLU A 18 -11.04 -0.08 2.21
C GLU A 18 -11.36 -1.21 1.23
N SER A 19 -11.94 -2.33 1.67
CA SER A 19 -12.29 -3.43 0.76
C SER A 19 -13.32 -3.00 -0.29
N PHE A 20 -14.19 -2.05 0.04
CA PHE A 20 -15.15 -1.49 -0.90
C PHE A 20 -14.43 -0.69 -1.99
N HIS A 21 -13.51 0.20 -1.60
CA HIS A 21 -12.72 0.98 -2.56
C HIS A 21 -11.81 0.12 -3.44
N GLN A 22 -11.26 -0.96 -2.88
CA GLN A 22 -10.47 -1.93 -3.66
C GLN A 22 -11.32 -2.58 -4.76
N ARG A 23 -12.58 -2.94 -4.47
CA ARG A 23 -13.51 -3.46 -5.47
C ARG A 23 -13.77 -2.44 -6.58
N GLN A 24 -14.05 -1.19 -6.22
CA GLN A 24 -14.29 -0.15 -7.22
C GLN A 24 -13.05 0.10 -8.10
N GLY A 25 -11.85 0.03 -7.53
CA GLY A 25 -10.61 0.09 -8.31
C GLY A 25 -10.51 -1.04 -9.33
N PHE A 26 -10.81 -2.27 -8.92
CA PHE A 26 -10.83 -3.42 -9.83
C PHE A 26 -11.88 -3.28 -10.94
N GLU A 27 -13.08 -2.78 -10.62
CA GLU A 27 -14.13 -2.51 -11.62
C GLU A 27 -13.69 -1.46 -12.65
N ALA A 28 -12.96 -0.42 -12.23
CA ALA A 28 -12.37 0.55 -13.16
C ALA A 28 -11.32 -0.10 -14.08
N CYS A 29 -10.47 -0.98 -13.55
CA CYS A 29 -9.55 -1.77 -14.38
C CYS A 29 -10.30 -2.70 -15.35
N MET A 30 -11.39 -3.33 -14.90
CA MET A 30 -12.23 -4.19 -15.75
C MET A 30 -12.83 -3.40 -16.92
N ALA A 31 -13.27 -2.16 -16.69
CA ALA A 31 -13.76 -1.30 -17.76
C ALA A 31 -12.68 -1.00 -18.82
N LEU A 32 -11.41 -0.83 -18.41
CA LEU A 32 -10.29 -0.66 -19.34
C LEU A 32 -9.99 -1.97 -20.10
N ALA A 33 -9.96 -3.09 -19.40
CA ALA A 33 -9.72 -4.42 -19.98
C ALA A 33 -10.77 -4.83 -21.02
N GLN A 34 -12.02 -4.41 -20.84
CA GLN A 34 -13.13 -4.65 -21.78
C GLN A 34 -13.30 -3.55 -22.83
N GLY A 35 -12.47 -2.50 -22.75
CA GLY A 35 -12.56 -1.33 -23.61
C GLY A 35 -11.83 -1.46 -24.94
N SER A 36 -11.52 -0.30 -25.52
CA SER A 36 -10.70 -0.16 -26.72
C SER A 36 -9.27 -0.66 -26.52
N GLU A 37 -8.57 -0.90 -27.61
CA GLU A 37 -7.16 -1.32 -27.57
C GLU A 37 -6.26 -0.34 -26.81
N ALA A 38 -6.47 0.97 -27.00
CA ALA A 38 -5.73 1.99 -26.26
C ALA A 38 -5.97 1.91 -24.73
N GLN A 39 -7.18 1.53 -24.30
CA GLN A 39 -7.49 1.35 -22.87
C GLN A 39 -6.83 0.09 -22.29
N LYS A 40 -6.78 -1.00 -23.06
CA LYS A 40 -6.09 -2.23 -22.67
C LYS A 40 -4.59 -1.98 -22.51
N GLN A 41 -3.98 -1.28 -23.47
CA GLN A 41 -2.56 -0.90 -23.41
C GLN A 41 -2.26 0.03 -22.22
N MET A 42 -3.15 0.98 -21.94
CA MET A 42 -3.04 1.86 -20.78
C MET A 42 -3.07 1.07 -19.46
N LEU A 43 -3.96 0.07 -19.35
CA LEU A 43 -4.02 -0.81 -18.19
C LEU A 43 -2.75 -1.65 -18.05
N GLN A 44 -2.29 -2.28 -19.13
CA GLN A 44 -1.08 -3.11 -19.11
C GLN A 44 0.15 -2.30 -18.72
N ASP A 45 0.32 -1.08 -19.26
CA ASP A 45 1.41 -0.19 -18.88
C ASP A 45 1.36 0.20 -17.40
N ALA A 46 0.17 0.46 -16.85
CA ALA A 46 0.01 0.73 -15.43
C ALA A 46 0.37 -0.49 -14.57
N ILE A 47 -0.05 -1.70 -14.95
CA ILE A 47 0.34 -2.94 -14.27
C ILE A 47 1.86 -3.11 -14.29
N ASN A 48 2.49 -2.91 -15.45
CA ASN A 48 3.95 -3.04 -15.61
C ASN A 48 4.72 -2.13 -14.63
N ARG A 49 4.25 -0.90 -14.45
CA ARG A 49 4.92 0.09 -13.59
C ARG A 49 4.63 -0.09 -12.09
N PHE A 50 3.51 -0.70 -11.72
CA PHE A 50 3.06 -0.78 -10.32
C PHE A 50 3.15 -2.18 -9.69
N TRP A 51 3.37 -3.24 -10.48
CA TRP A 51 3.45 -4.62 -9.97
C TRP A 51 4.53 -4.79 -8.90
N TRP A 52 5.80 -4.53 -9.23
CA TRP A 52 6.91 -4.70 -8.29
C TRP A 52 6.83 -3.75 -7.09
N PRO A 53 6.49 -2.46 -7.26
CA PRO A 53 6.23 -1.57 -6.12
C PRO A 53 5.14 -2.08 -5.17
N ALA A 54 4.09 -2.73 -5.68
CA ALA A 54 3.05 -3.33 -4.84
C ALA A 54 3.61 -4.51 -4.00
N LEU A 55 4.49 -5.34 -4.57
CA LEU A 55 5.15 -6.44 -3.83
C LEU A 55 6.13 -5.92 -2.76
N MET A 56 6.77 -4.78 -3.01
CA MET A 56 7.65 -4.11 -2.04
C MET A 56 6.91 -3.55 -0.82
N MET A 57 5.60 -3.31 -0.89
CA MET A 57 4.80 -2.80 0.24
C MET A 57 4.80 -3.74 1.45
N PHE A 58 5.05 -5.03 1.25
CA PHE A 58 5.14 -6.02 2.33
C PHE A 58 6.44 -5.90 3.15
N GLY A 59 7.40 -5.06 2.72
CA GLY A 59 8.68 -4.84 3.38
C GLY A 59 9.80 -5.74 2.84
N PRO A 60 10.99 -5.73 3.47
CA PRO A 60 12.12 -6.57 3.04
C PRO A 60 11.83 -8.05 3.28
N ASN A 61 12.63 -8.92 2.67
CA ASN A 61 12.65 -10.35 3.00
C ASN A 61 12.81 -10.60 4.50
N ASP A 62 12.32 -11.76 4.95
CA ASP A 62 12.31 -12.12 6.37
C ASP A 62 13.71 -12.11 7.00
N ASP A 63 14.74 -12.50 6.23
CA ASP A 63 16.15 -12.48 6.63
C ASP A 63 16.73 -11.06 6.81
N ASN A 64 16.11 -10.05 6.20
CA ASN A 64 16.58 -8.66 6.22
C ASN A 64 15.61 -7.72 6.94
N SER A 65 14.78 -8.27 7.83
CA SER A 65 13.72 -7.52 8.53
C SER A 65 14.02 -7.34 10.02
N PRO A 66 14.78 -6.29 10.44
CA PRO A 66 15.30 -6.15 11.81
C PRO A 66 14.19 -6.03 12.87
N ASN A 67 13.00 -5.57 12.48
CA ASN A 67 11.85 -5.44 13.37
C ASN A 67 11.03 -6.74 13.51
N SER A 68 11.21 -7.73 12.63
CA SER A 68 10.36 -8.93 12.57
C SER A 68 10.45 -9.77 13.83
N ALA A 69 11.65 -10.05 14.35
CA ALA A 69 11.84 -10.92 15.52
C ALA A 69 11.01 -10.46 16.74
N ARG A 70 11.13 -9.19 17.13
CA ARG A 70 10.36 -8.61 18.24
C ARG A 70 8.87 -8.50 17.91
N SER A 71 8.54 -8.06 16.69
CA SER A 71 7.15 -7.83 16.29
C SER A 71 6.33 -9.13 16.25
N LEU A 72 6.94 -10.24 15.82
CA LEU A 72 6.33 -11.56 15.83
C LEU A 72 6.19 -12.08 17.26
N ALA A 73 7.24 -11.98 18.09
CA ALA A 73 7.21 -12.41 19.49
C ALA A 73 6.10 -11.70 20.29
N TRP A 74 5.92 -10.40 20.07
CA TRP A 74 4.85 -9.61 20.70
C TRP A 74 3.51 -9.69 19.97
N LYS A 75 3.41 -10.49 18.91
CA LYS A 75 2.20 -10.63 18.08
C LYS A 75 1.69 -9.29 17.53
N ILE A 76 2.58 -8.31 17.36
CA ILE A 76 2.30 -7.07 16.63
C ILE A 76 2.15 -7.40 15.15
N LYS A 77 3.15 -8.13 14.61
CA LYS A 77 3.11 -8.80 13.32
C LYS A 77 2.60 -10.24 13.54
N ARG A 78 1.74 -10.73 12.65
CA ARG A 78 1.07 -12.04 12.79
C ARG A 78 1.48 -13.07 11.76
N PHE A 79 1.98 -12.59 10.64
CA PHE A 79 2.52 -13.31 9.50
C PHE A 79 3.79 -12.58 9.09
N THR A 80 4.76 -13.29 8.56
CA THR A 80 6.01 -12.69 8.10
C THR A 80 5.79 -11.79 6.88
N ASN A 81 6.85 -11.09 6.43
CA ASN A 81 6.72 -10.23 5.25
C ASN A 81 6.48 -11.10 4.01
N ASP A 82 7.26 -12.17 3.89
CA ASP A 82 7.21 -13.06 2.74
C ASP A 82 5.92 -13.90 2.72
N GLU A 83 5.40 -14.32 3.89
CA GLU A 83 4.10 -15.02 3.99
C GLU A 83 2.93 -14.16 3.46
N LEU A 84 2.93 -12.86 3.75
CA LEU A 84 1.88 -11.96 3.25
C LEU A 84 2.07 -11.62 1.77
N ARG A 85 3.32 -11.44 1.33
CA ARG A 85 3.64 -11.21 -0.09
C ARG A 85 3.23 -12.41 -0.94
N GLN A 86 3.58 -13.63 -0.53
CA GLN A 86 3.19 -14.86 -1.23
C GLN A 86 1.67 -14.98 -1.36
N ARG A 87 0.95 -14.80 -0.25
CA ARG A 87 -0.53 -14.80 -0.26
C ARG A 87 -1.10 -13.75 -1.19
N PHE A 88 -0.47 -12.58 -1.27
CA PHE A 88 -0.89 -11.53 -2.19
C PHE A 88 -0.69 -11.95 -3.65
N VAL A 89 0.45 -12.55 -4.01
CA VAL A 89 0.69 -13.06 -5.36
C VAL A 89 -0.35 -14.12 -5.72
N ASP A 90 -0.56 -15.13 -4.86
CA ASP A 90 -1.51 -16.22 -5.13
C ASP A 90 -2.95 -15.72 -5.34
N ASN A 91 -3.37 -14.69 -4.60
CA ASN A 91 -4.70 -14.11 -4.73
C ASN A 91 -4.83 -13.14 -5.90
N THR A 92 -3.75 -12.48 -6.30
CA THR A 92 -3.77 -11.38 -7.28
C THR A 92 -3.53 -11.87 -8.69
N VAL A 93 -2.68 -12.89 -8.91
CA VAL A 93 -2.42 -13.43 -10.25
C VAL A 93 -3.72 -13.86 -10.96
N PRO A 94 -4.65 -14.60 -10.33
CA PRO A 94 -5.95 -14.90 -10.95
C PRO A 94 -6.77 -13.66 -11.31
N GLN A 95 -6.64 -12.55 -10.56
CA GLN A 95 -7.32 -11.29 -10.90
C GLN A 95 -6.69 -10.61 -12.12
N VAL A 96 -5.37 -10.73 -12.30
CA VAL A 96 -4.67 -10.26 -13.51
C VAL A 96 -5.12 -11.08 -14.72
N GLU A 97 -5.24 -12.40 -14.57
CA GLU A 97 -5.77 -13.30 -15.60
C GLU A 97 -7.22 -12.96 -15.97
N MET A 98 -8.08 -12.64 -14.99
CA MET A 98 -9.45 -12.18 -15.23
C MET A 98 -9.53 -10.90 -16.08
N LEU A 99 -8.51 -10.04 -16.00
CA LEU A 99 -8.41 -8.84 -16.83
C LEU A 99 -7.81 -9.11 -18.21
N GLY A 100 -7.35 -10.33 -18.49
CA GLY A 100 -6.63 -10.68 -19.72
C GLY A 100 -5.29 -9.94 -19.85
N MET A 101 -4.67 -9.58 -18.72
CA MET A 101 -3.41 -8.85 -18.66
C MET A 101 -2.25 -9.80 -18.31
N THR A 102 -1.01 -9.34 -18.45
CA THR A 102 0.18 -10.07 -18.05
C THR A 102 0.86 -9.43 -16.84
N VAL A 103 1.63 -10.24 -16.11
CA VAL A 103 2.50 -9.78 -15.03
C VAL A 103 3.90 -9.51 -15.60
N PRO A 104 4.58 -8.40 -15.26
CA PRO A 104 5.93 -8.08 -15.72
C PRO A 104 7.01 -8.87 -14.95
N ASP A 105 6.86 -10.20 -14.92
CA ASP A 105 7.75 -11.12 -14.22
C ASP A 105 7.98 -12.38 -15.07
N PRO A 106 9.13 -12.48 -15.76
CA PRO A 106 9.46 -13.65 -16.59
C PRO A 106 9.59 -14.95 -15.81
N ASP A 107 9.87 -14.88 -14.51
CA ASP A 107 10.08 -16.05 -13.65
C ASP A 107 8.78 -16.51 -12.96
N LEU A 108 7.68 -15.78 -13.16
CA LEU A 108 6.38 -16.12 -12.58
C LEU A 108 5.83 -17.42 -13.14
N HIS A 109 5.63 -18.42 -12.28
CA HIS A 109 4.99 -19.68 -12.65
C HIS A 109 4.26 -20.32 -11.47
N PHE A 110 3.21 -21.09 -11.76
CA PHE A 110 2.53 -21.87 -10.73
C PHE A 110 3.31 -23.16 -10.43
N ASP A 111 3.77 -23.31 -9.20
CA ASP A 111 4.45 -24.51 -8.72
C ASP A 111 3.41 -25.46 -8.11
N THR A 112 3.12 -26.54 -8.83
CA THR A 112 2.10 -27.52 -8.44
C THR A 112 2.50 -28.30 -7.18
N GLU A 113 3.80 -28.44 -6.90
CA GLU A 113 4.28 -29.18 -5.73
C GLU A 113 3.98 -28.41 -4.43
N SER A 114 4.20 -27.10 -4.43
CA SER A 114 3.92 -26.25 -3.27
C SER A 114 2.50 -25.68 -3.25
N GLY A 115 1.81 -25.64 -4.39
CA GLY A 115 0.50 -25.01 -4.53
C GLY A 115 0.55 -23.48 -4.52
N HIS A 116 1.71 -22.90 -4.84
CA HIS A 116 1.97 -21.47 -4.80
C HIS A 116 2.53 -20.96 -6.14
N TYR A 117 2.26 -19.70 -6.46
CA TYR A 117 3.01 -19.02 -7.51
C TYR A 117 4.42 -18.70 -7.05
N ARG A 118 5.42 -19.17 -7.78
CA ARG A 118 6.81 -18.70 -7.64
C ARG A 118 6.97 -17.46 -8.51
N PHE A 119 7.58 -16.42 -7.96
CA PHE A 119 7.79 -15.14 -8.63
C PHE A 119 9.28 -14.74 -8.53
N GLY A 120 9.72 -13.88 -9.44
CA GLY A 120 11.11 -13.44 -9.56
C GLY A 120 11.61 -12.59 -8.41
N GLU A 121 12.90 -12.28 -8.44
CA GLU A 121 13.57 -11.49 -7.41
C GLU A 121 13.13 -10.01 -7.47
N ILE A 122 12.90 -9.43 -6.29
CA ILE A 122 12.58 -8.01 -6.15
C ILE A 122 13.86 -7.17 -6.27
N ASP A 123 13.76 -6.01 -6.92
CA ASP A 123 14.85 -5.02 -6.87
C ASP A 123 14.95 -4.39 -5.47
N TRP A 124 15.78 -5.00 -4.62
CA TRP A 124 16.04 -4.50 -3.27
C TRP A 124 16.87 -3.22 -3.26
N GLN A 125 17.58 -2.89 -4.34
CA GLN A 125 18.30 -1.61 -4.44
C GLN A 125 17.29 -0.47 -4.62
N GLU A 126 16.34 -0.63 -5.54
CA GLU A 126 15.24 0.31 -5.74
C GLU A 126 14.46 0.50 -4.44
N PHE A 127 14.07 -0.61 -3.78
CA PHE A 127 13.39 -0.58 -2.49
C PHE A 127 14.13 0.29 -1.46
N ASN A 128 15.45 0.09 -1.32
CA ASN A 128 16.26 0.86 -0.39
C ASN A 128 16.35 2.34 -0.76
N GLU A 129 16.48 2.69 -2.04
CA GLU A 129 16.49 4.10 -2.46
C GLU A 129 15.15 4.79 -2.14
N VAL A 130 14.04 4.13 -2.44
CA VAL A 130 12.68 4.67 -2.23
C VAL A 130 12.42 4.92 -0.75
N ILE A 131 12.66 3.95 0.15
CA ILE A 131 12.39 4.14 1.58
C ILE A 131 13.31 5.17 2.23
N ASN A 132 14.51 5.39 1.67
CA ASN A 132 15.46 6.38 2.15
C ASN A 132 15.29 7.76 1.48
N GLY A 133 14.16 8.00 0.81
CA GLY A 133 13.79 9.33 0.31
C GLY A 133 14.30 9.67 -1.08
N ARG A 134 14.85 8.71 -1.83
CA ARG A 134 15.48 8.92 -3.16
C ARG A 134 14.73 8.26 -4.32
N GLY A 135 13.46 7.88 -4.10
CA GLY A 135 12.58 7.42 -5.16
C GLY A 135 11.89 8.55 -5.93
N ILE A 136 11.09 8.16 -6.93
CA ILE A 136 10.57 9.04 -7.99
C ILE A 136 9.78 10.25 -7.47
N CYS A 137 9.00 10.10 -6.40
CA CYS A 137 8.10 11.16 -5.92
C CYS A 137 8.39 11.56 -4.47
N ASN A 138 9.47 11.09 -3.84
CA ASN A 138 9.68 11.28 -2.41
C ASN A 138 9.73 12.77 -2.03
N GLN A 139 10.46 13.55 -2.81
CA GLN A 139 10.63 14.98 -2.58
C GLN A 139 9.31 15.73 -2.79
N GLU A 140 8.60 15.49 -3.90
CA GLU A 140 7.32 16.12 -4.23
C GLU A 140 6.23 15.78 -3.22
N ARG A 141 6.20 14.53 -2.72
CA ARG A 141 5.23 14.11 -1.69
C ARG A 141 5.47 14.87 -0.39
N LEU A 142 6.73 14.95 0.07
CA LEU A 142 7.05 15.69 1.29
C LEU A 142 6.85 17.20 1.13
N ASP A 143 7.25 17.78 0.00
CA ASP A 143 7.07 19.21 -0.28
C ASP A 143 5.61 19.61 -0.34
N ALA A 144 4.76 18.82 -1.00
CA ALA A 144 3.32 19.08 -1.02
C ALA A 144 2.71 19.08 0.39
N LYS A 145 3.15 18.16 1.26
CA LYS A 145 2.66 18.09 2.65
C LYS A 145 3.26 19.19 3.54
N ARG A 146 4.55 19.51 3.40
CA ARG A 146 5.22 20.64 4.08
C ARG A 146 4.55 21.95 3.72
N LYS A 147 4.39 22.25 2.43
CA LYS A 147 3.72 23.45 1.94
C LYS A 147 2.31 23.57 2.49
N ALA A 148 1.50 22.50 2.41
CA ALA A 148 0.14 22.51 2.96
C ALA A 148 0.12 22.75 4.47
N TRP A 149 1.08 22.22 5.21
CA TRP A 149 1.22 22.47 6.64
C TRP A 149 1.64 23.92 6.92
N GLU A 150 2.70 24.39 6.30
CA GLU A 150 3.28 25.72 6.50
C GLU A 150 2.30 26.82 6.11
N GLU A 151 1.72 26.77 4.91
CA GLU A 151 0.73 27.75 4.44
C GLU A 151 -0.59 27.65 5.20
N GLY A 152 -0.91 26.49 5.78
CA GLY A 152 -2.07 26.30 6.64
C GLY A 152 -1.89 26.81 8.08
N THR A 153 -0.73 27.37 8.43
CA THR A 153 -0.42 27.80 9.81
C THR A 153 -1.42 28.83 10.33
N TRP A 154 -1.72 29.87 9.55
CA TRP A 154 -2.64 30.93 9.96
C TRP A 154 -4.05 30.40 10.22
N VAL A 155 -4.50 29.36 9.50
CA VAL A 155 -5.81 28.73 9.72
C VAL A 155 -5.83 28.02 11.08
N ARG A 156 -4.77 27.28 11.40
CA ARG A 156 -4.65 26.58 12.69
C ARG A 156 -4.59 27.56 13.85
N GLU A 157 -3.85 28.66 13.70
CA GLU A 157 -3.78 29.74 14.69
C GLU A 157 -5.13 30.45 14.87
N ALA A 158 -5.83 30.74 13.76
CA ALA A 158 -7.15 31.34 13.79
C ALA A 158 -8.17 30.45 14.51
N ALA A 159 -8.17 29.14 14.22
CA ALA A 159 -9.04 28.16 14.87
C ALA A 159 -8.79 28.10 16.38
N LEU A 160 -7.53 28.06 16.80
CA LEU A 160 -7.14 28.04 18.21
C LEU A 160 -7.60 29.31 18.93
N ALA A 161 -7.28 30.48 18.37
CA ALA A 161 -7.64 31.76 18.96
C ALA A 161 -9.16 31.96 19.04
N HIS A 162 -9.91 31.50 18.03
CA HIS A 162 -11.38 31.54 18.06
C HIS A 162 -11.93 30.65 19.18
N ALA A 163 -11.45 29.41 19.29
CA ALA A 163 -11.91 28.47 20.32
C ALA A 163 -11.66 28.99 21.73
N GLN A 164 -10.49 29.60 21.98
CA GLN A 164 -10.15 30.21 23.26
C GLN A 164 -11.11 31.36 23.62
N LYS A 165 -11.41 32.25 22.66
CA LYS A 165 -12.37 33.35 22.87
C LYS A 165 -13.78 32.82 23.16
N GLN A 166 -14.22 31.79 22.44
CA GLN A 166 -15.53 31.16 22.68
C GLN A 166 -15.60 30.50 24.05
N HIS A 167 -14.53 29.85 24.49
CA HIS A 167 -14.47 29.25 25.81
C HIS A 167 -14.55 30.32 26.91
N ALA A 168 -13.75 31.39 26.80
CA ALA A 168 -13.78 32.50 27.76
C ALA A 168 -15.18 33.15 27.89
N ARG A 169 -15.89 33.34 26.77
CA ARG A 169 -17.27 33.88 26.77
C ARG A 169 -18.31 32.95 27.39
N LYS A 170 -18.09 31.64 27.40
CA LYS A 170 -19.01 30.67 28.01
C LYS A 170 -18.80 30.51 29.52
N VAL A 171 -17.59 30.83 30.00
CA VAL A 171 -17.20 30.70 31.40
C VAL A 171 -17.43 32.00 32.19
N ALA A 172 -17.40 33.16 31.50
CA ALA A 172 -17.81 34.46 32.04
C ALA A 172 -19.34 34.58 32.08
#